data_AF-C1B501-F1
#
_entry.id   AF-C1B501-F1
#
_cell.length_a   1.000
_cell.length_b   1.000
_cell.length_c   1.000
_cell.angle_alpha   90.00
_cell.angle_beta   90.00
_cell.angle_gamma   90.00
#
_symmetry.space_group_name_H-M   'P 1'
#
loop_
_entity.id
_entity.type
_entity.pdbx_description
1 polymer ?
#
loop_
_entity_poly.entity_id
_entity_poly.type
_entity_poly.pdbx_seq_one_letter_code
_entity_poly.pdbx_strand_id
1 'polypeptide(L)'
;MTLHLPHLFPHEEPRQNTLLDLSALGADGSGLEDALRAVMDQPQLRLVGIRCPAGPGVVYDAIGLMERVRRDYGVILTELVVADADRVDLREAVDEALDEACARNRFPRPSVVFTGRPAVSALMKS
;
A
#
# COMPACT_ATOMS: atom_id res chain seq x y z
N MET A 1 -5.23 54.26 6.34
CA MET A 1 -4.53 53.35 7.28
C MET A 1 -4.98 51.94 6.99
N THR A 2 -4.18 51.18 6.26
CA THR A 2 -4.47 49.79 5.87
C THR A 2 -3.79 48.85 6.86
N LEU A 3 -4.59 48.15 7.66
CA LEU A 3 -4.12 47.12 8.57
C LEU A 3 -3.75 45.88 7.74
N HIS A 4 -2.45 45.65 7.56
CA HIS A 4 -1.91 44.44 6.96
C HIS A 4 -1.94 43.35 8.03
N LEU A 5 -2.99 42.52 8.04
CA LEU A 5 -2.98 41.28 8.84
C LEU A 5 -2.01 40.30 8.17
N PRO A 6 -0.96 39.81 8.85
CA PRO A 6 -0.20 38.68 8.33
C PRO A 6 -1.11 37.44 8.40
N HIS A 7 -1.27 36.77 7.26
CA HIS A 7 -1.92 35.48 7.18
C HIS A 7 -1.12 34.45 7.98
N LEU A 8 -1.45 34.31 9.26
CA LEU A 8 -1.05 33.23 10.16
C LEU A 8 -1.82 31.95 9.79
N PHE A 9 -1.69 31.50 8.55
CA PHE A 9 -1.95 30.10 8.24
C PHE A 9 -0.60 29.41 8.35
N PRO A 10 -0.34 28.62 9.40
CA PRO A 10 0.77 27.68 9.32
C PRO A 10 0.53 26.86 8.05
N HIS A 11 1.47 26.91 7.12
CA HIS A 11 1.49 25.94 6.03
C HIS A 11 1.67 24.59 6.72
N GLU A 12 0.57 23.86 6.96
CA GLU A 12 0.66 22.43 7.25
C GLU A 12 1.41 21.84 6.06
N GLU A 13 2.60 21.30 6.33
CA GLU A 13 3.39 20.68 5.28
C GLU A 13 2.52 19.62 4.58
N PRO A 14 2.50 19.58 3.24
CA PRO A 14 1.65 18.67 2.52
C PRO A 14 1.98 17.23 2.92
N ARG A 15 0.99 16.52 3.47
CA ARG A 15 1.17 15.14 3.92
C ARG A 15 1.55 14.26 2.73
N GLN A 16 2.61 13.48 2.88
CA GLN A 16 3.12 12.57 1.87
C GLN A 16 2.48 11.21 2.05
N ASN A 17 1.87 10.70 0.97
CA ASN A 17 1.37 9.34 0.95
C ASN A 17 2.55 8.36 0.95
N THR A 18 2.53 7.41 1.86
CA THR A 18 3.59 6.43 2.06
C THR A 18 3.02 5.03 1.94
N LEU A 19 3.82 4.15 1.32
CA LEU A 19 3.58 2.73 1.25
C LEU A 19 4.62 2.01 2.09
N LEU A 20 4.20 0.97 2.78
CA LEU A 20 5.11 0.10 3.50
C LEU A 20 5.59 -1.03 2.60
N ASP A 21 6.90 -1.17 2.38
CA ASP A 21 7.46 -2.18 1.47
C ASP A 21 7.83 -3.47 2.23
N LEU A 22 7.04 -4.53 2.04
CA LEU A 22 7.28 -5.84 2.68
C LEU A 22 8.57 -6.50 2.22
N SER A 23 9.05 -6.16 1.03
CA SER A 23 10.31 -6.69 0.49
C SER A 23 11.51 -6.20 1.28
N ALA A 24 11.39 -5.04 1.94
CA ALA A 24 12.46 -4.40 2.69
C ALA A 24 12.48 -4.80 4.18
N LEU A 25 11.43 -5.45 4.69
CA LEU A 25 11.20 -5.59 6.14
C LEU A 25 11.70 -6.89 6.77
N GLY A 26 12.37 -7.76 6.01
CA GLY A 26 12.91 -9.02 6.51
C GLY A 26 11.82 -10.02 6.94
N ALA A 27 12.21 -11.28 7.15
CA ALA A 27 11.26 -12.38 7.40
C ALA A 27 10.81 -12.52 8.86
N ASP A 28 11.44 -11.80 9.80
CA ASP A 28 11.27 -12.00 11.25
C ASP A 28 10.17 -11.12 11.88
N GLY A 29 9.52 -10.27 11.09
CA GLY A 29 8.36 -9.47 11.51
C GLY A 29 8.65 -8.34 12.52
N SER A 30 9.86 -8.30 13.10
CA SER A 30 10.26 -7.27 14.06
C SER A 30 10.44 -5.90 13.39
N GLY A 31 11.02 -5.88 12.19
CA GLY A 31 11.19 -4.66 11.40
C GLY A 31 9.87 -4.02 10.98
N LEU A 32 8.81 -4.81 10.86
CA LEU A 32 7.50 -4.34 10.40
C LEU A 32 6.81 -3.44 11.43
N GLU A 33 6.79 -3.84 12.70
CA GLU A 33 6.14 -3.06 13.76
C GLU A 33 6.89 -1.74 14.01
N ASP A 34 8.22 -1.78 13.96
CA ASP A 34 9.05 -0.58 14.12
C ASP A 34 8.88 0.38 12.93
N ALA A 35 8.76 -0.13 11.71
CA ALA A 35 8.48 0.69 10.53
C ALA A 35 7.08 1.31 10.59
N LEU A 36 6.06 0.55 11.02
CA LEU A 36 4.71 1.08 11.24
C LEU A 36 4.73 2.20 12.28
N ARG A 37 5.35 1.98 13.44
CA ARG A 37 5.49 3.00 14.48
C ARG A 37 6.19 4.25 13.95
N ALA A 38 7.29 4.09 13.24
CA ALA A 38 8.04 5.20 12.66
C ALA A 38 7.24 6.03 11.63
N VAL A 39 6.33 5.40 10.88
CA VAL A 39 5.43 6.12 9.96
C VAL A 39 4.30 6.81 10.73
N MET A 40 3.71 6.13 11.72
CA MET A 40 2.60 6.68 12.51
C MET A 40 3.01 7.85 13.41
N ASP A 41 4.27 7.87 13.87
CA ASP A 41 4.83 8.97 14.68
C ASP A 41 5.16 10.22 13.85
N GLN A 42 5.12 10.14 12.51
CA GLN A 42 5.40 11.26 11.62
C GLN A 42 4.13 11.91 11.08
N PRO A 43 3.74 13.12 11.54
CA PRO A 43 2.49 13.76 11.14
C PRO A 43 2.45 14.11 9.64
N GLN A 44 3.61 14.36 9.06
CA GLN A 44 3.80 14.64 7.63
C GLN A 44 3.63 13.40 6.74
N LEU A 45 3.60 12.19 7.29
CA LEU A 45 3.38 10.96 6.53
C LEU A 45 1.93 10.50 6.67
N ARG A 46 1.44 9.86 5.61
CA ARG A 46 0.14 9.19 5.58
C ARG A 46 0.35 7.79 5.02
N LEU A 47 0.27 6.78 5.87
CA LEU A 47 0.27 5.40 5.42
C LEU A 47 -1.02 5.13 4.64
N VAL A 48 -0.90 4.89 3.33
CA VAL A 48 -2.04 4.62 2.45
C VAL A 48 -2.15 3.17 2.01
N GLY A 49 -1.07 2.40 2.15
CA GLY A 49 -1.00 1.09 1.55
C GLY A 49 0.29 0.33 1.80
N ILE A 50 0.40 -0.80 1.12
CA ILE A 50 1.51 -1.74 1.21
C ILE A 50 2.05 -2.01 -0.19
N ARG A 51 3.37 -2.12 -0.31
CA ARG A 51 4.04 -2.67 -1.48
C ARG A 51 4.55 -4.06 -1.16
N CYS A 52 4.31 -5.02 -2.04
CA CYS A 52 4.76 -6.40 -1.86
C CYS A 52 5.22 -7.00 -3.20
N PRO A 53 6.10 -8.03 -3.19
CA PRO A 53 6.40 -8.79 -4.39
C PRO A 53 5.17 -9.54 -4.91
N ALA A 54 5.14 -9.87 -6.20
CA ALA A 54 4.05 -10.64 -6.77
C ALA A 54 4.07 -12.10 -6.26
N GLY A 55 2.90 -12.54 -5.79
CA GLY A 55 2.69 -13.92 -5.37
C GLY A 55 1.44 -14.04 -4.50
N PRO A 56 0.60 -15.07 -4.67
CA PRO A 56 -0.66 -15.20 -3.94
C PRO A 56 -0.46 -15.27 -2.42
N GLY A 57 0.56 -16.01 -1.95
CA GLY A 57 0.91 -16.07 -0.53
C GLY A 57 1.18 -14.70 0.09
N VAL A 58 1.93 -13.87 -0.64
CA VAL A 58 2.31 -12.53 -0.20
C VAL A 58 1.10 -11.59 -0.17
N VAL A 59 0.13 -11.77 -1.08
CA VAL A 59 -1.14 -11.01 -1.08
C VAL A 59 -1.96 -11.34 0.18
N TYR A 60 -2.03 -12.61 0.58
CA TYR A 60 -2.70 -12.99 1.83
C TYR A 60 -2.06 -12.30 3.04
N ASP A 61 -0.73 -12.30 3.11
CA ASP A 61 0.02 -11.67 4.20
C ASP A 61 -0.19 -10.14 4.20
N ALA A 62 -0.17 -9.52 3.02
CA ALA A 62 -0.39 -8.08 2.87
C ALA A 62 -1.81 -7.67 3.33
N ILE A 63 -2.86 -8.39 2.91
CA ILE A 63 -4.23 -8.08 3.34
C ILE A 63 -4.43 -8.36 4.84
N GLY A 64 -3.85 -9.44 5.36
CA GLY A 64 -3.87 -9.73 6.80
C GLY A 64 -3.19 -8.62 7.61
N LEU A 65 -2.10 -8.05 7.10
CA LEU A 65 -1.44 -6.90 7.70
C LEU A 65 -2.28 -5.62 7.58
N MET A 66 -2.91 -5.34 6.44
CA MET A 66 -3.82 -4.20 6.29
C MET A 66 -4.99 -4.27 7.27
N GLU A 67 -5.53 -5.48 7.50
CA GLU A 67 -6.55 -5.71 8.52
C GLU A 67 -6.02 -5.46 9.94
N ARG A 68 -4.81 -5.95 10.25
CA ARG A 68 -4.14 -5.67 11.53
C ARG A 68 -3.96 -4.16 11.74
N VAL A 69 -3.48 -3.44 10.74
CA VAL A 69 -3.32 -1.97 10.82
C VAL A 69 -4.66 -1.28 11.07
N ARG A 70 -5.74 -1.72 10.41
CA ARG A 70 -7.10 -1.21 10.68
C ARG A 70 -7.53 -1.48 12.11
N ARG A 71 -7.28 -2.68 12.63
CA ARG A 71 -7.64 -3.06 14.01
C ARG A 71 -6.87 -2.24 15.05
N ASP A 72 -5.56 -2.12 14.86
CA ASP A 72 -4.66 -1.61 15.90
C ASP A 72 -4.54 -0.08 15.88
N TYR A 73 -4.62 0.53 14.68
CA TYR A 73 -4.45 1.98 14.50
C TYR A 73 -5.72 2.69 14.00
N GLY A 74 -6.78 1.96 13.66
CA GLY A 74 -8.01 2.55 13.11
C GLY A 74 -7.86 3.10 11.69
N VAL A 75 -6.75 2.82 11.00
CA VAL A 75 -6.45 3.32 9.65
C VAL A 75 -6.81 2.26 8.62
N ILE A 76 -7.67 2.61 7.67
CA ILE A 76 -7.97 1.74 6.52
C ILE A 76 -6.98 2.06 5.41
N LEU A 77 -6.10 1.09 5.13
CA LEU A 77 -5.21 1.14 3.97
C LEU A 77 -6.01 0.83 2.70
N THR A 78 -5.83 1.63 1.66
CA THR A 78 -6.65 1.59 0.44
C THR A 78 -5.88 1.21 -0.81
N GLU A 79 -4.54 1.15 -0.74
CA GLU A 79 -3.67 0.83 -1.88
C GLU A 79 -2.86 -0.44 -1.60
N LEU A 80 -2.81 -1.34 -2.57
CA LEU A 80 -1.92 -2.49 -2.61
C LEU A 80 -1.07 -2.41 -3.88
N VAL A 81 0.24 -2.30 -3.72
CA VAL A 81 1.18 -2.26 -4.84
C VAL A 81 1.88 -3.60 -4.97
N VAL A 82 1.65 -4.27 -6.10
CA VAL A 82 2.24 -5.58 -6.40
C VAL A 82 3.40 -5.38 -7.37
N ALA A 83 4.61 -5.73 -6.96
CA ALA A 83 5.83 -5.59 -7.75
C ALA A 83 6.13 -6.82 -8.61
N ASP A 84 6.82 -6.59 -9.73
CA ASP A 84 7.31 -7.62 -10.67
C ASP A 84 6.21 -8.47 -11.31
N ALA A 85 5.06 -7.84 -11.60
CA ALA A 85 3.88 -8.49 -12.18
C ALA A 85 3.90 -8.56 -13.72
N ASP A 86 5.05 -8.95 -14.28
CA ASP A 86 5.32 -9.00 -15.73
C ASP A 86 4.59 -10.16 -16.43
N ARG A 87 4.02 -11.10 -15.66
CA ARG A 87 3.35 -12.31 -16.15
C ARG A 87 1.83 -12.19 -16.02
N VAL A 88 1.09 -12.39 -17.12
CA VAL A 88 -0.38 -12.34 -17.13
C VAL A 88 -0.99 -13.37 -16.18
N ASP A 89 -0.52 -14.62 -16.20
CA ASP A 89 -1.00 -15.68 -15.32
C ASP A 89 -0.86 -15.33 -13.83
N LEU A 90 0.16 -14.54 -13.49
CA LEU A 90 0.39 -14.09 -12.12
C LEU A 90 -0.61 -13.02 -11.68
N ARG A 91 -1.15 -12.24 -12.63
CA ARG A 91 -2.17 -11.22 -12.31
C ARG A 91 -3.50 -11.86 -11.94
N GLU A 92 -3.93 -12.87 -12.68
CA GLU A 92 -5.16 -13.61 -12.37
C GLU A 92 -5.05 -14.31 -11.02
N ALA A 93 -3.94 -15.00 -10.77
CA ALA A 93 -3.68 -15.64 -9.48
C ALA A 93 -3.62 -14.64 -8.30
N VAL A 94 -3.09 -13.44 -8.53
CA VAL A 94 -3.09 -12.36 -7.53
C VAL A 94 -4.49 -11.81 -7.29
N ASP A 95 -5.30 -11.67 -8.34
CA ASP A 95 -6.68 -11.17 -8.24
C ASP A 95 -7.58 -12.13 -7.47
N GLU A 96 -7.48 -13.44 -7.75
CA GLU A 96 -8.19 -14.47 -6.99
C GLU A 96 -7.75 -14.49 -5.51
N ALA A 97 -6.44 -14.45 -5.26
CA ALA A 97 -5.91 -14.39 -3.90
C ALA A 97 -6.36 -13.14 -3.15
N LEU A 98 -6.48 -12.00 -3.85
CA LEU A 98 -6.96 -10.75 -3.27
C LEU A 98 -8.42 -10.89 -2.82
N ASP A 99 -9.29 -11.41 -3.68
CA ASP A 99 -10.70 -11.58 -3.37
C ASP A 99 -10.91 -12.55 -2.20
N GLU A 100 -10.19 -13.67 -2.20
CA GLU A 100 -10.21 -14.63 -1.09
C GLU A 100 -9.69 -14.01 0.21
N ALA A 101 -8.57 -13.29 0.16
CA ALA A 101 -7.99 -12.63 1.33
C ALA A 101 -8.91 -11.55 1.91
N CYS A 102 -9.49 -10.71 1.05
CA CYS A 102 -10.43 -9.66 1.45
C CYS A 102 -11.69 -10.26 2.08
N ALA A 103 -12.25 -11.32 1.49
CA ALA A 103 -13.41 -12.02 2.05
C ALA A 103 -13.09 -12.64 3.42
N ARG A 104 -11.96 -13.36 3.53
CA ARG A 104 -11.51 -14.00 4.77
C ARG A 104 -11.33 -13.00 5.91
N ASN A 105 -10.71 -11.85 5.63
CA ASN A 105 -10.39 -10.83 6.62
C ASN A 105 -11.53 -9.82 6.84
N ARG A 106 -12.63 -9.90 6.09
CA ARG A 106 -13.70 -8.88 6.06
C ARG A 106 -13.11 -7.48 5.88
N PHE A 107 -12.18 -7.38 4.93
CA PHE A 107 -11.45 -6.17 4.62
C PHE A 107 -11.94 -5.60 3.28
N PRO A 108 -12.17 -4.29 3.15
CA PRO A 108 -12.57 -3.70 1.88
C PRO A 108 -11.49 -3.94 0.82
N ARG A 109 -11.91 -4.29 -0.40
CA ARG A 109 -10.98 -4.55 -1.50
C ARG A 109 -10.20 -3.27 -1.82
N PRO A 110 -8.87 -3.26 -1.69
CA PRO A 110 -8.06 -2.08 -2.01
C PRO A 110 -7.96 -1.87 -3.52
N SER A 111 -7.57 -0.65 -3.89
CA SER A 111 -7.04 -0.38 -5.22
C SER A 111 -5.73 -1.12 -5.40
N VAL A 112 -5.55 -1.77 -6.54
CA VAL A 112 -4.36 -2.58 -6.83
C VAL A 112 -3.55 -1.92 -7.93
N VAL A 113 -2.28 -1.66 -7.65
CA VAL A 113 -1.32 -1.13 -8.61
C VAL A 113 -0.28 -2.19 -8.91
N PHE A 114 -0.23 -2.65 -10.15
CA PHE A 114 0.84 -3.52 -10.62
C PHE A 114 2.02 -2.68 -11.10
N THR A 115 3.20 -2.95 -10.55
CA THR A 115 4.47 -2.38 -11.01
C THR A 115 5.29 -3.47 -11.69
N GLY A 116 6.01 -3.11 -12.75
CA GLY A 116 6.70 -4.05 -13.61
C GLY A 116 6.82 -3.52 -15.03
N ARG A 117 7.48 -4.28 -15.89
CA ARG A 117 7.49 -4.00 -17.33
C ARG A 117 6.28 -4.72 -17.93
N PRO A 118 5.24 -4.00 -18.39
CA PRO A 118 4.15 -4.67 -19.07
C PRO A 118 4.72 -5.47 -20.24
N ALA A 119 4.34 -6.74 -20.36
CA ALA A 119 4.60 -7.53 -21.55
C ALA A 119 3.79 -6.94 -22.72
N VAL A 120 4.27 -5.85 -23.31
CA VAL A 120 3.67 -5.24 -24.50
C VAL A 120 4.04 -6.10 -25.71
N SER A 121 3.52 -7.33 -25.77
CA SER A 121 3.83 -8.29 -26.86
C SER A 121 2.64 -8.62 -27.75
N ALA A 122 1.48 -7.98 -27.60
CA ALA A 122 0.28 -8.36 -28.37
C ALA A 122 -0.49 -7.20 -29.04
N LEU A 123 0.04 -5.97 -29.04
CA LEU A 123 -0.61 -4.82 -29.69
C LEU A 123 0.06 -4.39 -31.01
N MET A 124 1.02 -5.16 -31.52
CA MET A 124 1.68 -4.92 -32.82
C MET A 124 1.48 -6.07 -33.80
N LYS A 125 0.22 -6.48 -34.02
CA LYS A 125 -0.16 -7.14 -35.27
C LYS A 125 -1.12 -6.22 -36.01
N SER A 126 -0.55 -5.41 -36.91
CA SER A 126 -1.22 -4.82 -38.07
C SER A 126 -0.63 -5.45 -39.32
#